data_AF-A0A1A3UMB1-F1
#
_entry.id   AF-A0A1A3UMB1-F1
#
_cell.length_a   1.000
_cell.length_b   1.000
_cell.length_c   1.000
_cell.angle_alpha   90.00
_cell.angle_beta   90.00
_cell.angle_gamma   90.00
#
_symmetry.space_group_name_H-M   'P 1'
#
loop_
_entity.id
_entity.type
_entity.pdbx_description
1 polymer ?
#
loop_
_entity_poly.entity_id
_entity_poly.type
_entity_poly.pdbx_seq_one_letter_code
_entity_poly.pdbx_strand_id
1 'polypeptide(L)'
;MPDAPPKLKPLGSIQFQDAATTKPRPPTPAELRARQKYEDKQRELEEIRLAAEAKRQRQKRILMGSAAAVGVVGLVAGVGYWLLSPNHVTAQCVRDDPNGQPVIVPDSYCTGHTPGLNGFFFWGGHSYRYYYGSSGSVGQRPVGGSTSLPKGATVTTKSGTTIQRGGIGGSGGKGGGGS
;
A
#
# COMPACT_ATOMS: atom_id res chain seq x y z
N MET A 1 70.56 14.83 21.23
CA MET A 1 70.03 14.08 22.39
C MET A 1 68.75 14.79 22.82
N PRO A 2 67.57 14.14 22.85
CA PRO A 2 66.35 14.80 23.32
C PRO A 2 66.37 14.90 24.86
N ASP A 3 66.07 16.09 25.38
CA ASP A 3 65.92 16.37 26.81
C ASP A 3 64.78 15.55 27.43
N ALA A 4 65.06 14.93 28.57
CA ALA A 4 64.08 14.13 29.31
C ALA A 4 62.98 15.01 29.93
N PRO A 5 61.70 14.57 29.94
CA PRO A 5 60.61 15.34 30.53
C PRO A 5 60.81 15.52 32.05
N PRO A 6 60.41 16.67 32.62
CA PRO A 6 60.59 16.94 34.04
C PRO A 6 59.80 15.95 34.89
N LYS A 7 60.47 15.34 35.88
CA LYS A 7 59.85 14.42 36.86
C LYS A 7 58.84 15.19 37.71
N LEU A 8 57.54 14.92 37.53
CA LEU A 8 56.47 15.45 38.38
C LEU A 8 56.64 14.94 39.82
N LYS A 9 56.65 15.85 40.79
CA LYS A 9 56.69 15.47 42.22
C LYS A 9 55.41 14.71 42.58
N PRO A 10 55.48 13.62 43.37
CA PRO A 10 54.28 12.91 43.81
C PRO A 10 53.39 13.86 44.63
N LEU A 11 52.15 14.06 44.17
CA LEU A 11 51.17 14.81 44.95
C LEU A 11 50.76 13.96 46.16
N GLY A 12 50.74 14.57 47.36
CA GLY A 12 50.27 13.89 48.56
C GLY A 12 48.84 13.38 48.39
N SER A 13 48.55 12.15 48.82
CA SER A 13 47.19 11.61 48.83
C SER A 13 46.44 12.10 50.06
N ILE A 14 45.36 12.85 49.87
CA ILE A 14 44.44 13.23 50.95
C ILE A 14 43.51 12.05 51.20
N GLN A 15 43.62 11.42 52.37
CA GLN A 15 42.85 10.22 52.73
C GLN A 15 41.47 10.55 53.35
N PHE A 16 41.31 11.76 53.92
CA PHE A 16 40.07 12.17 54.59
C PHE A 16 39.87 13.68 54.45
N GLN A 17 38.68 14.11 54.04
CA GLN A 17 38.27 15.52 54.01
C GLN A 17 37.12 15.70 55.01
N ASP A 18 37.35 16.49 56.04
CA ASP A 18 36.32 16.82 57.01
C ASP A 18 35.35 17.85 56.41
N ALA A 19 34.07 17.51 56.33
CA ALA A 19 33.03 18.33 55.71
C ALA A 19 32.75 19.64 56.47
N ALA A 20 33.05 19.70 57.77
CA ALA A 20 32.85 20.91 58.57
C ALA A 20 33.95 21.96 58.37
N THR A 21 35.16 21.53 58.01
CA THR A 21 36.37 22.38 58.03
C THR A 21 36.95 22.62 56.63
N THR A 22 36.75 21.70 55.70
CA THR A 22 37.35 21.77 54.36
C THR A 22 36.64 22.80 53.50
N LYS A 23 37.35 23.87 53.12
CA LYS A 23 36.84 24.86 52.16
C LYS A 23 37.28 24.48 50.74
N PRO A 24 36.36 24.47 49.76
CA PRO A 24 36.73 24.22 48.38
C PRO A 24 37.68 25.30 47.89
N ARG A 25 38.68 24.90 47.11
CA ARG A 25 39.59 25.84 46.45
C ARG A 25 38.79 26.77 45.54
N PRO A 26 39.10 28.08 45.47
CA PRO A 26 38.50 28.95 44.48
C PRO A 26 38.79 28.42 43.07
N PRO A 27 37.79 28.40 42.18
CA PRO A 27 37.95 27.85 40.86
C PRO A 27 38.96 28.65 40.06
N THR A 28 39.79 27.93 39.32
CA THR A 28 40.71 28.58 38.40
C THR A 28 39.94 29.12 37.17
N PRO A 29 40.44 30.16 36.50
CA PRO A 29 39.80 30.67 35.29
C PRO A 29 39.72 29.64 34.15
N ALA A 30 40.56 28.59 34.16
CA ALA A 30 40.44 27.47 33.23
C ALA A 30 39.21 26.60 33.54
N GLU A 31 38.97 26.29 34.82
CA GLU A 31 37.81 25.52 35.27
C GLU A 31 36.49 26.27 35.06
N LEU A 32 36.48 27.59 35.23
CA LEU A 32 35.30 28.41 34.93
C LEU A 32 34.92 28.33 33.45
N ARG A 33 35.90 28.42 32.53
CA ARG A 33 35.63 28.23 31.09
C ARG A 33 35.17 26.82 30.76
N ALA A 34 35.69 25.80 31.45
CA ALA A 34 35.25 24.42 31.26
C ALA A 34 33.79 24.23 31.70
N ARG A 35 33.38 24.86 32.81
CA ARG A 35 32.00 24.86 33.28
C ARG A 35 31.05 25.58 32.31
N GLN A 36 31.42 26.76 31.83
CA GLN A 36 30.64 27.50 30.83
C GLN A 36 30.43 26.67 29.56
N LYS A 37 31.51 26.06 29.03
CA LYS A 37 31.40 25.16 27.86
C LYS A 37 30.49 23.96 28.09
N TYR A 38 30.41 23.46 29.31
CA TYR A 38 29.53 22.34 29.65
C TYR A 38 28.06 22.79 29.70
N GLU A 39 27.80 23.95 30.32
CA GLU A 39 26.47 24.56 30.37
C GLU A 39 25.94 24.91 28.97
N ASP A 40 26.79 25.51 28.12
CA ASP A 40 26.42 25.85 26.75
C ASP A 40 26.08 24.60 25.93
N LYS A 41 26.87 23.52 26.06
CA LYS A 41 26.58 22.24 25.41
C LYS A 41 25.27 21.62 25.90
N GLN A 42 24.96 21.74 27.18
CA GLN A 42 23.69 21.23 27.72
C GLN A 42 22.50 21.97 27.12
N ARG A 43 22.58 23.31 27.03
CA ARG A 43 21.55 24.15 26.41
C ARG A 43 21.35 23.81 24.94
N GLU A 44 22.44 23.68 24.18
CA GLU A 44 22.37 23.32 22.76
C GLU A 44 21.71 21.95 22.55
N LEU A 45 22.03 20.95 23.37
CA LEU A 45 21.39 19.64 23.31
C LEU A 45 19.90 19.68 23.65
N GLU A 46 19.50 20.52 24.61
CA GLU A 46 18.10 20.71 24.98
C GLU A 46 17.30 21.38 23.84
N GLU A 47 17.86 22.41 23.21
CA GLU A 47 17.26 23.09 22.06
C GLU A 47 17.08 22.15 20.87
N ILE A 48 18.09 21.32 20.57
CA ILE A 48 18.01 20.31 19.50
C ILE A 48 16.89 19.30 19.80
N ARG A 49 16.75 18.85 21.06
CA ARG A 49 15.68 17.93 21.47
C ARG A 49 14.31 18.55 21.28
N LEU A 50 14.10 19.78 21.75
CA LEU A 50 12.83 20.50 21.61
C LEU A 50 12.47 20.71 20.13
N ALA A 51 13.45 21.09 19.30
CA ALA A 51 13.24 21.24 17.86
C ALA A 51 12.91 19.91 17.16
N ALA A 52 13.53 18.81 17.56
CA ALA A 52 13.22 17.48 17.05
C ALA A 52 11.82 17.01 17.44
N GLU A 53 11.39 17.27 18.68
CA GLU A 53 10.04 16.96 19.15
C GLU A 53 8.98 17.77 18.41
N ALA A 54 9.19 19.07 18.22
CA ALA A 54 8.28 19.92 17.44
C ALA A 54 8.14 19.44 15.98
N LYS A 55 9.25 19.06 15.35
CA LYS A 55 9.26 18.46 14.00
C LYS A 55 8.50 17.13 13.96
N ARG A 56 8.72 16.27 14.95
CA ARG A 56 8.05 14.96 15.06
C ARG A 56 6.54 15.11 15.25
N GLN A 57 6.10 16.06 16.08
CA GLN A 57 4.67 16.36 16.27
C GLN A 57 4.02 16.87 14.98
N ARG A 58 4.70 17.76 14.25
CA ARG A 58 4.21 18.28 12.96
C ARG A 58 4.07 17.16 11.92
N GLN A 59 5.07 16.29 11.80
CA GLN A 59 5.02 15.13 10.89
C GLN A 59 3.87 14.17 11.22
N LYS A 60 3.67 13.85 12.51
CA LYS A 60 2.55 13.00 12.95
C LYS A 60 1.19 13.57 12.56
N ARG A 61 0.98 14.88 12.74
CA ARG A 61 -0.29 15.55 12.38
C ARG A 61 -0.56 15.52 10.88
N ILE A 62 0.46 15.77 10.05
CA ILE A 62 0.33 15.74 8.58
C ILE A 62 -0.04 14.32 8.12
N LEU A 63 0.68 13.31 8.61
CA LEU A 63 0.51 11.92 8.18
C LEU A 63 -0.88 11.37 8.55
N MET A 64 -1.42 11.78 9.70
CA MET A 64 -2.76 11.40 10.13
C MET A 64 -3.86 12.07 9.30
N GLY A 65 -3.68 13.35 8.91
CA GLY A 65 -4.64 14.08 8.08
C GLY A 65 -4.65 13.67 6.60
N SER A 66 -3.47 13.36 6.04
CA SER A 66 -3.35 12.99 4.62
C SER A 66 -3.96 11.62 4.30
N ALA A 67 -3.88 10.66 5.23
CA ALA A 67 -4.35 9.29 5.00
C ALA A 67 -5.88 9.19 4.86
N ALA A 68 -6.64 10.00 5.61
CA ALA A 68 -8.11 9.94 5.60
C ALA A 68 -8.73 10.55 4.33
N ALA A 69 -8.20 11.68 3.85
CA ALA A 69 -8.76 12.39 2.70
C ALA A 69 -8.56 11.63 1.37
N VAL A 70 -7.39 11.02 1.17
CA VAL A 70 -7.08 10.27 -0.06
C VAL A 70 -7.94 9.01 -0.19
N GLY A 71 -8.24 8.35 0.93
CA GLY A 71 -9.08 7.13 0.95
C GLY A 71 -10.50 7.35 0.45
N VAL A 72 -11.14 8.46 0.85
CA VAL A 72 -12.53 8.76 0.47
C VAL A 72 -12.65 9.14 -1.01
N VAL A 73 -11.74 9.99 -1.51
CA VAL A 73 -11.74 10.39 -2.93
C VAL A 73 -11.49 9.18 -3.84
N GLY A 74 -10.58 8.28 -3.46
CA GLY A 74 -10.34 7.04 -4.21
C GLY A 74 -11.57 6.13 -4.29
N LEU A 75 -12.33 6.00 -3.20
CA LEU A 75 -13.55 5.17 -3.16
C LEU A 75 -14.68 5.75 -4.03
N VAL A 76 -14.92 7.06 -3.93
CA VAL A 76 -15.96 7.75 -4.71
C VAL A 76 -15.62 7.77 -6.20
N ALA A 77 -14.37 8.05 -6.55
CA ALA A 77 -13.92 8.01 -7.94
C ALA A 77 -13.98 6.59 -8.51
N GLY A 78 -13.54 5.57 -7.76
CA GLY A 78 -13.54 4.19 -8.23
C GLY A 78 -14.94 3.62 -8.45
N VAL A 79 -15.84 3.76 -7.48
CA VAL A 79 -17.20 3.20 -7.56
C VAL A 79 -18.09 4.05 -8.46
N GLY A 80 -17.99 5.37 -8.39
CA GLY A 80 -18.78 6.30 -9.21
C GLY A 80 -18.45 6.18 -10.69
N TYR A 81 -17.15 6.12 -11.05
CA TYR A 81 -16.73 5.95 -12.45
C TYR A 81 -17.17 4.59 -13.02
N TRP A 82 -17.14 3.52 -12.22
CA TRP A 82 -17.64 2.22 -12.65
C TRP A 82 -19.15 2.20 -12.83
N LEU A 83 -19.95 2.96 -12.09
CA LEU A 83 -21.40 3.01 -12.35
C LEU A 83 -21.78 3.91 -13.54
N LEU A 84 -21.03 4.99 -13.75
CA LEU A 84 -21.37 6.07 -14.69
C LEU A 84 -20.74 5.92 -16.08
N SER A 85 -19.87 4.93 -16.31
CA SER A 85 -19.28 4.78 -17.65
C SER A 85 -20.32 4.21 -18.63
N PRO A 86 -20.56 4.86 -19.78
CA PRO A 86 -21.67 4.53 -20.70
C PRO A 86 -21.47 3.24 -21.51
N ASN A 87 -20.44 2.44 -21.23
CA ASN A 87 -20.09 1.23 -21.99
C ASN A 87 -19.91 0.01 -21.08
N HIS A 88 -20.77 -0.16 -20.08
CA HIS A 88 -20.82 -1.38 -19.27
C HIS A 88 -21.82 -2.36 -19.84
N VAL A 89 -21.34 -3.54 -20.23
CA VAL A 89 -22.19 -4.58 -20.80
C VAL A 89 -22.02 -5.87 -20.01
N THR A 90 -23.13 -6.46 -19.58
CA THR A 90 -23.07 -7.73 -18.86
C THR A 90 -22.87 -8.89 -19.82
N ALA A 91 -21.89 -9.76 -19.58
CA ALA A 91 -21.74 -11.02 -20.30
C ALA A 91 -22.49 -12.15 -19.58
N GLN A 92 -23.13 -13.02 -20.35
CA GLN A 92 -23.72 -14.27 -19.88
C GLN A 92 -23.08 -15.46 -20.60
N CYS A 93 -22.73 -16.47 -19.81
CA CYS A 93 -22.28 -17.77 -20.28
C CYS A 93 -23.48 -18.59 -20.77
N VAL A 94 -23.45 -19.01 -22.03
CA VAL A 94 -24.51 -19.81 -22.64
C VAL A 94 -23.90 -21.08 -23.20
N ARG A 95 -24.56 -22.21 -22.98
CA ARG A 95 -24.26 -23.48 -23.62
C ARG A 95 -25.22 -23.71 -24.77
N ASP A 96 -24.68 -24.06 -25.92
CA ASP A 96 -25.46 -24.52 -27.05
C ASP A 96 -25.72 -26.03 -26.87
N ASP A 97 -26.96 -26.39 -26.58
CA ASP A 97 -27.37 -27.79 -26.50
C ASP A 97 -27.60 -28.39 -27.89
N PRO A 98 -27.35 -29.71 -28.07
CA PRO A 98 -27.55 -30.40 -29.34
C PRO A 98 -29.01 -30.40 -29.82
N ASN A 99 -29.96 -30.08 -28.95
CA ASN A 99 -31.38 -29.87 -29.27
C ASN A 99 -31.69 -28.47 -29.85
N GLY A 100 -30.65 -27.66 -30.12
CA GLY A 100 -30.75 -26.38 -30.81
C GLY A 100 -31.26 -25.21 -29.97
N GLN A 101 -31.36 -25.36 -28.65
CA GLN A 101 -31.76 -24.28 -27.76
C GLN A 101 -30.59 -23.83 -26.86
N PRO A 102 -30.20 -22.55 -26.89
CA PRO A 102 -29.18 -22.02 -25.99
C PRO A 102 -29.71 -21.92 -24.57
N VAL A 103 -28.94 -22.42 -23.59
CA VAL A 103 -29.28 -22.38 -22.15
C VAL A 103 -28.19 -21.63 -21.40
N ILE A 104 -28.57 -20.73 -20.50
CA ILE A 104 -27.62 -20.01 -19.64
C ILE A 104 -27.03 -20.98 -18.61
N VAL A 105 -25.71 -21.00 -18.53
CA VAL A 105 -24.94 -21.86 -17.62
C VAL A 105 -24.15 -20.98 -16.65
N PRO A 106 -23.76 -21.45 -15.46
CA PRO A 106 -22.95 -20.66 -14.55
C PRO A 106 -21.67 -20.13 -15.21
N ASP A 107 -21.28 -18.92 -14.85
CA ASP A 107 -20.11 -18.24 -15.43
C ASP A 107 -18.80 -19.04 -15.27
N SER A 108 -18.74 -19.95 -14.28
CA SER A 108 -17.59 -20.84 -14.02
C SER A 108 -17.19 -21.69 -15.23
N TYR A 109 -18.16 -22.08 -16.06
CA TYR A 109 -17.92 -22.90 -17.25
C TYR A 109 -17.32 -22.09 -18.41
N CYS A 110 -17.45 -20.76 -18.35
CA CYS A 110 -16.90 -19.87 -19.36
C CYS A 110 -15.64 -19.12 -18.88
N THR A 111 -15.47 -18.91 -17.58
CA THR A 111 -14.29 -18.24 -17.01
C THR A 111 -13.01 -19.04 -17.24
N GLY A 112 -11.96 -18.37 -17.73
CA GLY A 112 -10.62 -18.97 -17.92
C GLY A 112 -10.39 -19.60 -19.29
N HIS A 113 -11.40 -19.68 -20.15
CA HIS A 113 -11.26 -20.12 -21.54
C HIS A 113 -11.07 -18.92 -22.45
N THR A 114 -10.02 -18.95 -23.30
CA THR A 114 -9.82 -17.94 -24.34
C THR A 114 -10.95 -18.06 -25.35
N PRO A 115 -11.83 -17.05 -25.48
CA PRO A 115 -12.88 -17.09 -26.50
C PRO A 115 -12.23 -17.08 -27.89
N GLY A 116 -12.62 -18.02 -28.76
CA GLY A 116 -12.19 -18.03 -30.16
C GLY A 116 -12.81 -16.87 -30.96
N LEU A 117 -12.65 -16.91 -32.29
CA LEU A 117 -13.35 -15.97 -33.18
C LEU A 117 -14.86 -15.98 -32.86
N ASN A 118 -15.40 -14.82 -32.49
CA ASN A 118 -16.81 -14.59 -32.14
C ASN A 118 -17.29 -15.06 -30.75
N GLY A 119 -16.40 -15.25 -29.78
CA GLY A 119 -16.85 -15.45 -28.37
C GLY A 119 -17.33 -16.86 -28.05
N PHE A 120 -17.00 -17.83 -28.91
CA PHE A 120 -17.40 -19.22 -28.82
C PHE A 120 -16.20 -20.11 -28.48
N PHE A 121 -16.43 -21.14 -27.67
CA PHE A 121 -15.40 -22.09 -27.26
C PHE A 121 -16.01 -23.47 -27.02
N PHE A 122 -15.20 -24.52 -27.20
CA PHE A 122 -15.62 -25.90 -26.96
C PHE A 122 -15.00 -26.40 -25.66
N TRP A 123 -15.82 -26.93 -24.76
CA TRP A 123 -15.35 -27.50 -23.50
C TRP A 123 -16.20 -28.72 -23.12
N GLY A 124 -15.57 -29.83 -22.74
CA GLY A 124 -16.29 -31.01 -22.26
C GLY A 124 -17.36 -31.56 -23.22
N GLY A 125 -17.11 -31.52 -24.54
CA GLY A 125 -18.06 -32.02 -25.55
C GLY A 125 -19.24 -31.09 -25.87
N HIS A 126 -19.28 -29.92 -25.25
CA HIS A 126 -20.31 -28.91 -25.50
C HIS A 126 -19.71 -27.61 -26.04
N SER A 127 -20.47 -26.95 -26.89
CA SER A 127 -20.22 -25.61 -27.36
C SER A 127 -20.75 -24.59 -26.37
N TYR A 128 -19.92 -23.61 -26.05
CA TYR A 128 -20.28 -22.50 -25.18
C TYR A 128 -20.02 -21.18 -25.89
N ARG A 129 -20.82 -20.18 -25.54
CA ARG A 129 -20.76 -18.85 -26.13
C ARG A 129 -21.09 -17.77 -25.13
N TYR A 130 -20.42 -16.63 -25.28
CA TYR A 130 -20.78 -15.41 -24.55
C TYR A 130 -21.86 -14.61 -25.29
N TYR A 131 -22.91 -14.27 -24.54
CA TYR A 131 -23.90 -13.27 -24.94
C TYR A 131 -23.69 -11.98 -24.15
N TYR A 132 -23.59 -10.87 -24.85
CA TYR A 132 -23.35 -9.54 -24.28
C TYR A 132 -24.67 -8.76 -24.26
N GLY A 133 -25.05 -8.25 -23.09
CA GLY A 133 -26.31 -7.52 -22.90
C GLY A 133 -27.56 -8.41 -22.92
N SER A 134 -27.41 -9.74 -22.81
CA SER A 134 -28.55 -10.63 -22.61
C SER A 134 -29.00 -10.64 -21.15
N SER A 135 -30.28 -10.92 -20.94
CA SER A 135 -30.91 -11.08 -19.62
C SER A 135 -31.45 -12.51 -19.47
N GLY A 136 -31.50 -13.04 -18.24
CA GLY A 136 -31.93 -14.41 -17.95
C GLY A 136 -31.18 -15.08 -16.79
N SER A 137 -31.78 -16.06 -16.13
CA SER A 137 -31.16 -16.84 -15.05
C SER A 137 -30.53 -18.14 -15.56
N VAL A 138 -29.65 -18.74 -14.76
CA VAL A 138 -29.09 -20.07 -15.07
C VAL A 138 -30.21 -21.08 -15.30
N GLY A 139 -30.11 -21.87 -16.37
CA GLY A 139 -31.13 -22.84 -16.78
C GLY A 139 -32.25 -22.26 -17.65
N GLN A 140 -32.29 -20.94 -17.87
CA GLN A 140 -33.23 -20.27 -18.78
C GLN A 140 -32.57 -19.94 -20.11
N ARG A 141 -33.41 -19.64 -21.10
CA ARG A 141 -32.95 -19.16 -22.41
C ARG A 141 -32.50 -17.70 -22.29
N PRO A 142 -31.38 -17.30 -22.93
CA PRO A 142 -30.97 -15.91 -22.98
C PRO A 142 -31.98 -15.08 -23.77
N VAL A 143 -32.43 -13.98 -23.19
CA VAL A 143 -33.36 -13.04 -23.82
C VAL A 143 -32.61 -11.76 -24.19
N GLY A 144 -32.57 -11.48 -25.50
CA GLY A 144 -31.87 -10.33 -26.07
C GLY A 144 -30.34 -10.46 -26.07
N GLY A 145 -29.67 -9.36 -26.39
CA GLY A 145 -28.20 -9.26 -26.43
C GLY A 145 -27.57 -9.56 -27.79
N SER A 146 -26.26 -9.34 -27.88
CA SER A 146 -25.43 -9.64 -29.05
C SER A 146 -24.38 -10.69 -28.72
N THR A 147 -24.07 -11.56 -29.67
CA THR A 147 -22.96 -12.52 -29.53
C THR A 147 -21.61 -11.92 -29.91
N SER A 148 -21.61 -10.73 -30.49
CA SER A 148 -20.43 -9.92 -30.78
C SER A 148 -20.15 -9.00 -29.60
N LEU A 149 -18.90 -9.03 -29.12
CA LEU A 149 -18.45 -8.15 -28.05
C LEU A 149 -18.44 -6.70 -28.56
N PRO A 150 -19.15 -5.76 -27.89
CA PRO A 150 -19.13 -4.36 -28.27
C PRO A 150 -17.72 -3.76 -28.13
N LYS A 151 -17.29 -2.97 -29.12
CA LYS A 151 -15.96 -2.34 -29.13
C LYS A 151 -15.88 -1.29 -28.03
N GLY A 152 -14.83 -1.33 -27.21
CA GLY A 152 -14.58 -0.33 -26.16
C GLY A 152 -15.45 -0.44 -24.92
N ALA A 153 -16.22 -1.53 -24.78
CA ALA A 153 -17.03 -1.78 -23.59
C ALA A 153 -16.25 -2.54 -22.50
N THR A 154 -16.45 -2.12 -21.25
CA THR A 154 -16.05 -2.91 -20.09
C THR A 154 -17.12 -3.96 -19.88
N VAL A 155 -16.76 -5.21 -20.05
CA VAL A 155 -17.71 -6.32 -19.94
C VAL A 155 -17.53 -7.03 -18.63
N THR A 156 -18.63 -7.28 -17.93
CA THR A 156 -18.62 -7.96 -16.63
C THR A 156 -19.57 -9.15 -16.67
N THR A 157 -19.14 -10.31 -16.19
CA THR A 157 -20.05 -11.43 -15.96
C THR A 157 -20.94 -11.15 -14.75
N LYS A 158 -22.01 -11.93 -14.60
CA LYS A 158 -22.89 -11.83 -13.41
C LYS A 158 -22.16 -12.17 -12.12
N SER A 159 -21.15 -13.03 -12.20
CA SER A 159 -20.23 -13.33 -11.10
C SER A 159 -19.27 -12.19 -10.73
N GLY A 160 -19.29 -11.06 -11.46
CA GLY A 160 -18.43 -9.90 -11.20
C GLY A 160 -17.05 -9.98 -11.83
N THR A 161 -16.77 -11.00 -12.64
CA THR A 161 -15.50 -11.13 -13.36
C THR A 161 -15.51 -10.20 -14.58
N THR A 162 -14.48 -9.37 -14.72
CA THR A 162 -14.36 -8.49 -15.89
C THR A 162 -13.77 -9.28 -17.07
N ILE A 163 -14.48 -9.31 -18.19
CA ILE A 163 -14.03 -9.88 -19.46
C ILE A 163 -13.52 -8.71 -20.30
N GLN A 164 -12.25 -8.34 -20.11
CA GLN A 164 -11.59 -7.41 -21.02
C GLN A 164 -11.08 -8.18 -22.24
N ARG A 165 -11.46 -7.71 -23.44
CA ARG A 165 -10.93 -8.21 -24.72
C ARG A 165 -9.41 -8.16 -24.62
N GLY A 166 -8.73 -9.29 -24.84
CA GLY A 166 -7.28 -9.43 -24.78
C GLY A 166 -6.54 -8.15 -25.15
N GLY A 167 -6.13 -7.43 -24.10
CA GLY A 167 -5.13 -6.39 -24.09
C GLY A 167 -4.07 -6.89 -23.12
N ILE A 168 -2.82 -6.83 -23.54
CA ILE A 168 -1.65 -7.23 -22.75
C ILE A 168 -1.73 -6.51 -21.37
N GLY A 169 -1.97 -7.25 -20.28
CA GLY A 169 -2.03 -6.66 -18.94
C GLY A 169 -2.93 -7.45 -17.98
N GLY A 170 -2.29 -8.16 -17.05
CA GLY A 170 -2.93 -9.16 -16.19
C GLY A 170 -3.92 -8.63 -15.14
N SER A 171 -4.81 -9.52 -14.74
CA SER A 171 -5.40 -9.56 -13.40
C SER A 171 -5.74 -11.02 -13.05
N GLY A 172 -4.70 -11.86 -13.07
CA GLY A 172 -4.74 -13.19 -12.46
C GLY A 172 -4.12 -13.13 -11.07
N GLY A 173 -4.95 -13.33 -10.05
CA GLY A 173 -4.58 -14.11 -8.86
C GLY A 173 -3.54 -13.53 -7.89
N LYS A 174 -4.04 -13.09 -6.74
CA LYS A 174 -3.33 -13.18 -5.45
C LYS A 174 -2.76 -14.59 -5.23
N GLY A 175 -1.47 -14.65 -4.89
CA GLY A 175 -0.79 -15.71 -4.14
C GLY A 175 0.64 -15.20 -3.87
N GLY A 176 1.15 -15.01 -2.66
CA GLY A 176 0.79 -15.56 -1.36
C GLY A 176 1.86 -16.57 -0.93
N GLY A 177 2.86 -16.11 -0.15
CA GLY A 177 3.89 -16.90 0.54
C GLY A 177 5.15 -17.16 -0.30
N GLY A 178 6.38 -17.03 0.20
CA GLY A 178 6.91 -16.90 1.56
C GLY A 178 8.22 -17.68 1.63
N SER A 179 9.30 -17.02 2.09
CA SER A 179 10.65 -17.54 2.42
C SER A 179 11.41 -18.38 1.38
#